data_AF-A0A952JJ23-F1
#
_entry.id   AF-A0A952JJ23-F1
#
_cell.length_a   1.000
_cell.length_b   1.000
_cell.length_c   1.000
_cell.angle_alpha   90.00
_cell.angle_beta   90.00
_cell.angle_gamma   90.00
#
_symmetry.space_group_name_H-M   'P 1'
#
loop_
_entity.id
_entity.type
_entity.pdbx_description
1 polymer ?
#
loop_
_entity_poly.entity_id
_entity_poly.type
_entity_poly.pdbx_seq_one_letter_code
_entity_poly.pdbx_strand_id
1 'polypeptide(L)'
;MSTIKALALQFQNRISVTGCFPAGLTRQQEKQFRSEYNIPALIRLVDDKSHRITKKLAATITPEVFLLSGSEEVLYSGAIDNWFFELGRYRPEITEHYLLDAITATLNQTTPAVTKTTAIGCFIQQKRDDKNHHQH
;
A
#
# COMPACT_ATOMS: atom_id res chain seq x y z
N MET A 1 -0.83 17.93 -2.53
CA MET A 1 -1.40 16.58 -2.33
C MET A 1 -0.25 15.57 -2.39
N SER A 2 0.06 14.89 -1.30
CA SER A 2 1.20 13.96 -1.20
C SER A 2 0.84 12.62 -1.83
N THR A 3 0.87 12.55 -3.16
CA THR A 3 0.56 11.30 -3.88
C THR A 3 1.69 10.29 -3.72
N ILE A 4 1.37 8.99 -3.83
CA ILE A 4 2.38 7.91 -3.86
C ILE A 4 3.46 8.20 -4.92
N LYS A 5 3.09 8.74 -6.08
CA LYS A 5 4.04 9.11 -7.14
C LYS A 5 5.05 10.17 -6.68
N ALA A 6 4.58 11.20 -5.98
CA ALA A 6 5.43 12.27 -5.47
C ALA A 6 6.42 11.73 -4.42
N LEU A 7 5.93 10.91 -3.48
CA LEU A 7 6.79 10.26 -2.48
C LEU A 7 7.84 9.35 -3.12
N ALA A 8 7.44 8.55 -4.11
CA ALA A 8 8.32 7.63 -4.79
C ALA A 8 9.45 8.37 -5.54
N LEU A 9 9.16 9.53 -6.13
CA LEU A 9 10.17 10.39 -6.78
C LEU A 9 11.06 11.10 -5.76
N GLN A 10 10.47 11.68 -4.71
CA GLN A 10 11.18 12.42 -3.66
C GLN A 10 12.22 11.54 -2.95
N PHE A 11 11.89 10.26 -2.73
CA PHE A 11 12.72 9.31 -2.00
C PHE A 11 13.30 8.18 -2.88
N GLN A 12 13.37 8.36 -4.20
CA GLN A 12 13.70 7.31 -5.18
C GLN A 12 15.00 6.51 -4.92
N ASN A 13 15.97 7.11 -4.20
CA ASN A 13 17.26 6.48 -3.86
C ASN A 13 17.31 5.93 -2.42
N ARG A 14 16.22 6.07 -1.68
CA ARG A 14 16.14 5.75 -0.24
C ARG A 14 15.03 4.75 0.06
N ILE A 15 13.98 4.73 -0.75
CA ILE A 15 12.87 3.79 -0.64
C ILE A 15 12.57 3.16 -2.01
N SER A 16 12.02 1.96 -1.99
CA SER A 16 11.41 1.33 -3.16
C SER A 16 9.90 1.27 -2.99
N VAL A 17 9.14 1.61 -4.03
CA VAL A 17 7.67 1.57 -3.99
C VAL A 17 7.15 0.46 -4.91
N THR A 18 6.29 -0.39 -4.37
CA THR A 18 5.67 -1.51 -5.08
C THR A 18 4.15 -1.50 -4.89
N GLY A 19 3.39 -1.40 -5.98
CA GLY A 19 1.94 -1.57 -5.99
C GLY A 19 1.56 -3.04 -6.18
N CYS A 20 0.80 -3.61 -5.25
CA CYS A 20 0.40 -5.02 -5.27
C CYS A 20 -1.08 -5.16 -5.66
N PHE A 21 -1.39 -6.07 -6.59
CA PHE A 21 -2.73 -6.25 -7.13
C PHE A 21 -3.26 -7.66 -6.78
N PRO A 22 -4.05 -7.80 -5.69
CA PRO A 22 -4.54 -9.11 -5.25
C PRO A 22 -5.58 -9.72 -6.20
N ALA A 23 -6.32 -8.88 -6.93
CA ALA A 23 -7.30 -9.35 -7.93
C ALA A 23 -6.66 -9.90 -9.22
N GLY A 24 -5.33 -9.80 -9.36
CA GLY A 24 -4.62 -10.15 -10.58
C GLY A 24 -4.13 -8.92 -11.35
N LEU A 25 -2.96 -9.04 -11.98
CA LEU A 25 -2.42 -8.02 -12.88
C LEU A 25 -1.78 -8.65 -14.12
N THR A 26 -2.49 -8.62 -15.24
CA THR A 26 -1.93 -9.00 -16.53
C THR A 26 -1.02 -7.91 -17.08
N ARG A 27 -0.12 -8.26 -18.01
CA ARG A 27 0.75 -7.27 -18.68
C ARG A 27 -0.03 -6.17 -19.41
N GLN A 28 -1.20 -6.49 -19.96
CA GLN A 28 -2.05 -5.50 -20.64
C GLN A 28 -2.64 -4.52 -19.63
N GLN A 29 -3.20 -5.03 -18.53
CA GLN A 29 -3.72 -4.19 -17.43
C GLN A 29 -2.62 -3.34 -16.80
N GLU A 30 -1.43 -3.89 -16.59
CA GLU A 30 -0.28 -3.13 -16.09
C GLU A 30 0.06 -1.96 -17.02
N LYS A 31 0.21 -2.21 -18.33
CA LYS A 31 0.52 -1.17 -19.31
C LYS A 31 -0.57 -0.09 -19.35
N GLN A 32 -1.83 -0.50 -19.36
CA GLN A 32 -2.96 0.42 -19.37
C GLN A 32 -2.97 1.28 -18.10
N PHE A 33 -2.85 0.66 -16.93
CA PHE A 33 -2.82 1.35 -15.64
C PHE A 33 -1.65 2.33 -15.55
N ARG A 34 -0.45 1.92 -16.00
CA ARG A 34 0.72 2.82 -16.05
C ARG A 34 0.47 4.05 -16.92
N SER A 35 -0.13 3.85 -18.09
CA SER A 35 -0.45 4.94 -19.02
C SER A 35 -1.52 5.87 -18.47
N GLU A 36 -2.62 5.33 -17.96
CA GLU A 36 -3.78 6.08 -17.47
C GLU A 36 -3.40 6.96 -16.27
N TYR A 37 -2.68 6.39 -15.30
CA TYR A 37 -2.32 7.09 -14.06
C TYR A 37 -0.93 7.72 -14.09
N ASN A 38 -0.23 7.67 -15.23
CA ASN A 38 1.14 8.17 -15.41
C ASN A 38 2.08 7.65 -14.30
N ILE A 39 2.09 6.32 -14.12
CA ILE A 39 2.88 5.66 -13.06
C ILE A 39 4.35 5.60 -13.47
N PRO A 40 5.28 6.22 -12.71
CA PRO A 40 6.70 6.20 -13.02
C PRO A 40 7.27 4.77 -13.07
N ALA A 41 8.29 4.56 -13.91
CA ALA A 41 8.95 3.26 -14.05
C ALA A 41 9.62 2.76 -12.75
N LEU A 42 9.99 3.67 -11.85
CA LEU A 42 10.56 3.33 -10.55
C LEU A 42 9.55 2.65 -9.60
N ILE A 43 8.24 2.84 -9.83
CA ILE A 43 7.20 2.12 -9.10
C ILE A 43 6.99 0.77 -9.77
N ARG A 44 7.28 -0.30 -9.03
CA ARG A 44 6.99 -1.67 -9.48
C ARG A 44 5.51 -1.96 -9.29
N LEU A 45 4.90 -2.65 -10.25
CA LEU A 45 3.54 -3.15 -10.12
C LEU A 45 3.62 -4.67 -10.18
N VAL A 46 3.05 -5.35 -9.19
CA VAL A 46 3.17 -6.80 -9.04
C VAL A 46 1.80 -7.44 -8.98
N ASP A 47 1.68 -8.56 -9.70
CA ASP A 47 0.55 -9.46 -9.59
C ASP A 47 0.64 -10.24 -8.27
N ASP A 48 -0.36 -10.08 -7.40
CA ASP A 48 -0.50 -10.87 -6.18
C ASP A 48 -1.76 -11.73 -6.19
N LYS A 49 -2.17 -12.28 -7.33
CA LYS A 49 -3.34 -13.19 -7.46
C LYS A 49 -3.29 -14.43 -6.56
N SER A 50 -2.10 -14.79 -6.08
CA SER A 50 -1.88 -15.88 -5.12
C SER A 50 -1.98 -15.43 -3.65
N HIS A 51 -2.22 -14.15 -3.40
CA HIS A 51 -2.32 -13.49 -2.09
C HIS A 51 -1.10 -13.73 -1.19
N ARG A 52 0.10 -13.90 -1.76
CA ARG A 52 1.32 -14.13 -0.96
C ARG A 52 1.69 -12.88 -0.17
N ILE A 53 1.71 -11.73 -0.83
CA ILE A 53 2.04 -10.44 -0.20
C ILE A 53 0.87 -10.00 0.70
N THR A 54 -0.35 -10.11 0.19
CA THR A 54 -1.60 -9.80 0.90
C THR A 54 -1.67 -10.55 2.23
N LYS A 55 -1.40 -11.87 2.26
CA LYS A 55 -1.38 -12.66 3.50
C LYS A 55 -0.22 -12.28 4.40
N LYS A 56 0.99 -12.08 3.85
CA LYS A 56 2.19 -11.70 4.64
C LYS A 56 1.98 -10.39 5.41
N LEU A 57 1.30 -9.42 4.78
CA LEU A 57 1.03 -8.11 5.38
C LEU A 57 -0.31 -8.06 6.14
N ALA A 58 -1.06 -9.16 6.18
CA ALA A 58 -2.42 -9.22 6.70
C ALA A 58 -3.34 -8.11 6.15
N ALA A 59 -3.15 -7.74 4.88
CA ALA A 59 -3.92 -6.69 4.23
C ALA A 59 -5.38 -7.13 4.05
N THR A 60 -6.31 -6.22 4.36
CA THR A 60 -7.76 -6.51 4.33
C THR A 60 -8.56 -5.54 3.48
N ILE A 61 -7.99 -4.37 3.17
CA ILE A 61 -8.67 -3.26 2.50
C ILE A 61 -7.82 -2.77 1.32
N THR A 62 -8.47 -2.27 0.27
CA THR A 62 -7.83 -1.55 -0.83
C THR A 62 -8.49 -0.19 -1.06
N PRO A 63 -7.74 0.91 -1.13
CA PRO A 63 -6.28 1.01 -0.99
C PRO A 63 -5.82 0.95 0.48
N GLU A 64 -4.69 0.28 0.74
CA GLU A 64 -3.98 0.23 2.03
C GLU A 64 -2.47 0.27 1.73
N VAL A 65 -1.69 1.04 2.50
CA VAL A 65 -0.22 1.14 2.34
C VAL A 65 0.50 0.52 3.53
N PHE A 66 1.67 -0.04 3.27
CA PHE A 66 2.56 -0.61 4.28
C PHE A 66 3.96 -0.05 4.09
N LEU A 67 4.56 0.48 5.15
CA LEU A 67 5.98 0.83 5.19
C LEU A 67 6.72 -0.32 5.87
N LEU A 68 7.71 -0.86 5.16
CA LEU A 68 8.56 -1.94 5.68
C LEU A 68 9.96 -1.42 5.98
N SER A 69 10.57 -1.95 7.04
CA SER A 69 12.00 -1.79 7.31
C SER A 69 12.85 -2.59 6.32
N GLY A 70 14.17 -2.39 6.35
CA GLY A 70 15.11 -3.24 5.60
C GLY A 70 15.10 -4.72 6.01
N SER A 71 14.58 -5.03 7.20
CA SER A 71 14.35 -6.39 7.74
C SER A 71 12.94 -6.92 7.46
N GLU A 72 12.15 -6.25 6.60
CA GLU A 72 10.76 -6.57 6.26
C GLU A 72 9.75 -6.44 7.43
N GLU A 73 10.11 -5.70 8.48
CA GLU A 73 9.20 -5.41 9.60
C GLU A 73 8.24 -4.28 9.22
N VAL A 74 6.97 -4.39 9.60
CA VAL A 74 5.96 -3.34 9.33
C VAL A 74 6.17 -2.18 10.30
N LEU A 75 6.63 -1.05 9.77
CA LEU A 75 6.82 0.20 10.51
C LEU A 75 5.58 1.11 10.47
N TYR A 76 4.78 0.99 9.41
CA TYR A 76 3.51 1.70 9.26
C TYR A 76 2.52 0.90 8.42
N SER A 77 1.23 0.98 8.74
CA SER A 77 0.13 0.44 7.92
C SER A 77 -1.11 1.34 7.94
N GLY A 78 -1.80 1.48 6.81
CA GLY A 78 -3.09 2.17 6.75
C GLY A 78 -3.26 3.11 5.57
N ALA A 79 -3.81 4.30 5.82
CA ALA A 79 -4.05 5.34 4.82
C ALA A 79 -2.77 6.10 4.41
N ILE A 80 -2.80 6.80 3.29
CA ILE A 80 -1.68 7.65 2.83
C ILE A 80 -1.64 8.96 3.62
N ASP A 81 -2.82 9.58 3.76
CA ASP A 81 -3.08 10.85 4.43
C ASP A 81 -4.54 10.88 4.90
N ASN A 82 -4.98 11.99 5.51
CA ASN A 82 -6.36 12.14 6.00
C ASN A 82 -7.35 12.69 4.96
N TRP A 83 -7.00 12.72 3.68
CA TRP A 83 -7.88 13.23 2.62
C TRP A 83 -9.18 12.43 2.50
N PHE A 84 -9.07 11.10 2.47
CA PHE A 84 -10.19 10.19 2.31
C PHE A 84 -10.50 9.52 3.65
N PHE A 85 -11.56 9.99 4.32
CA PHE A 85 -11.85 9.64 5.72
C PHE A 85 -13.19 8.91 5.89
N GLU A 86 -13.99 8.79 4.84
CA GLU A 86 -15.20 7.96 4.79
C GLU A 86 -15.55 7.67 3.31
N LEU A 87 -16.29 6.59 3.05
CA LEU A 87 -16.68 6.22 1.68
C LEU A 87 -17.41 7.38 0.99
N GLY A 88 -16.85 7.86 -0.12
CA GLY A 88 -17.39 8.97 -0.89
C GLY A 88 -17.21 10.35 -0.26
N ARG A 89 -16.47 10.47 0.86
CA ARG A 89 -16.22 11.75 1.53
C ARG A 89 -14.74 12.09 1.58
N TYR A 90 -14.47 13.35 1.27
CA TYR A 90 -13.13 13.89 1.14
C TYR A 90 -12.99 15.15 1.97
N ARG A 91 -11.83 15.36 2.58
CA ARG A 91 -11.50 16.65 3.18
C ARG A 91 -11.14 17.64 2.06
N PRO A 92 -11.53 18.92 2.21
CA PRO A 92 -11.11 19.96 1.27
C PRO A 92 -9.60 20.20 1.32
N GLU A 93 -8.99 19.96 2.49
CA GLU A 93 -7.57 20.14 2.74
C GLU A 93 -7.02 18.93 3.51
N ILE A 94 -5.78 18.56 3.18
CA ILE A 94 -5.02 17.53 3.87
C ILE A 94 -4.26 18.19 5.01
N THR A 95 -4.47 17.72 6.24
CA THR A 95 -3.79 18.25 7.42
C THR A 95 -2.86 17.22 8.09
N GLU A 96 -2.94 15.95 7.70
CA GLU A 96 -2.13 14.86 8.24
C GLU A 96 -1.58 14.00 7.10
N HIS A 97 -0.27 13.75 7.11
CA HIS A 97 0.44 13.07 6.03
C HIS A 97 1.08 11.76 6.53
N TYR A 98 0.25 10.85 7.01
CA TYR A 98 0.69 9.64 7.74
C TYR A 98 1.86 8.88 7.11
N LEU A 99 1.78 8.56 5.81
CA LEU A 99 2.84 7.81 5.13
C LEU A 99 4.13 8.63 4.99
N LEU A 100 4.02 9.93 4.69
CA LEU A 100 5.17 10.82 4.58
C LEU A 100 5.88 10.96 5.93
N ASP A 101 5.12 11.14 6.99
CA ASP A 101 5.63 11.29 8.35
C ASP A 101 6.35 10.00 8.79
N ALA A 102 5.78 8.84 8.49
CA ALA A 102 6.39 7.55 8.79
C ALA A 102 7.69 7.30 8.00
N ILE A 103 7.72 7.63 6.70
CA ILE A 103 8.94 7.54 5.88
C ILE A 103 10.01 8.48 6.45
N THR A 104 9.65 9.72 6.75
CA THR A 104 10.59 10.74 7.23
C THR A 104 11.18 10.34 8.58
N ALA A 105 10.36 9.89 9.53
CA ALA A 105 10.83 9.39 10.82
C ALA A 105 11.81 8.21 10.65
N THR A 106 11.42 7.23 9.83
CA THR A 106 12.25 6.05 9.56
C THR A 106 13.60 6.43 8.95
N LEU A 107 13.62 7.33 7.96
CA LEU A 107 14.86 7.78 7.32
C LEU A 107 15.76 8.62 8.24
N ASN A 108 15.17 9.26 9.25
CA ASN A 108 15.86 9.98 10.32
C ASN A 108 16.23 9.07 11.50
N GLN A 109 16.05 7.75 11.38
CA GLN A 109 16.33 6.77 12.43
C GLN A 109 15.50 6.99 13.70
N THR A 110 14.31 7.58 13.58
CA THR A 110 13.34 7.75 14.66
C THR A 110 12.10 6.89 14.44
N THR A 111 11.32 6.68 15.50
CA THR A 111 10.06 5.93 15.41
C THR A 111 8.94 6.83 14.89
N PRO A 112 8.15 6.39 13.89
CA PRO A 112 6.95 7.10 13.45
C PRO A 112 6.00 7.36 14.63
N ALA A 113 5.51 8.59 14.77
CA ALA A 113 4.53 8.92 15.81
C ALA A 113 3.20 8.16 15.62
N VAL A 114 2.83 7.90 14.37
CA VAL A 114 1.69 7.08 13.97
C VAL A 114 2.21 5.88 13.21
N THR A 115 1.93 4.68 13.72
CA THR A 115 2.33 3.40 13.10
C THR A 115 1.15 2.66 12.47
N LYS A 116 -0.09 3.07 12.77
CA LYS A 116 -1.29 2.48 12.19
C LYS A 116 -2.43 3.49 12.04
N THR A 117 -3.09 3.46 10.89
CA THR A 117 -4.36 4.17 10.66
C THR A 117 -5.38 3.25 9.99
N THR A 118 -6.65 3.63 10.02
CA THR A 118 -7.71 2.88 9.33
C THR A 118 -7.70 3.23 7.85
N ALA A 119 -7.35 2.27 7.00
CA ALA A 119 -7.57 2.37 5.56
C ALA A 119 -9.07 2.27 5.24
N ILE A 120 -9.52 3.03 4.24
CA ILE A 120 -10.93 3.06 3.84
C ILE A 120 -11.01 2.71 2.36
N GLY A 121 -11.83 1.71 2.05
CA GLY A 121 -11.98 1.23 0.68
C GLY A 121 -12.69 -0.12 0.62
N CYS A 122 -12.50 -0.81 -0.50
CA CYS A 122 -13.11 -2.13 -0.73
C CYS A 122 -12.36 -3.22 0.04
N PHE A 123 -13.09 -4.18 0.58
CA PHE A 123 -12.49 -5.35 1.21
C PHE A 123 -11.82 -6.26 0.19
N ILE A 124 -10.65 -6.79 0.53
CA ILE A 124 -9.96 -7.81 -0.25
C ILE A 124 -10.68 -9.14 -0.01
N GLN A 125 -11.27 -9.71 -1.07
CA GLN A 125 -11.82 -11.06 -0.99
C GLN A 125 -10.69 -12.05 -0.79
N GLN A 126 -10.58 -12.64 0.40
CA GLN A 126 -9.60 -13.68 0.64
C GLN A 126 -10.08 -15.00 0.03
N LYS A 127 -9.23 -15.64 -0.78
CA LYS A 127 -9.42 -17.05 -1.13
C LYS A 127 -9.32 -17.84 0.17
N ARG A 128 -10.41 -18.54 0.54
CA ARG A 128 -10.38 -19.50 1.64
C ARG A 128 -9.24 -20.49 1.35
N ASP A 129 -8.35 -20.68 2.31
CA ASP A 129 -7.46 -21.82 2.26
C ASP A 129 -8.34 -23.05 2.48
N ASP A 130 -8.66 -23.78 1.40
CA ASP A 130 -9.27 -25.10 1.49
C ASP A 130 -8.24 -26.08 2.08
N LYS A 131 -8.03 -26.00 3.39
CA LYS A 131 -7.40 -27.06 4.19
C LYS A 131 -8.49 -27.86 4.89
N ASN A 132 -9.29 -28.61 4.12
CA ASN A 132 -10.04 -29.71 4.70
C ASN A 132 -9.20 -30.98 4.64
N HIS A 133 -8.50 -31.17 5.75
CA HIS A 133 -7.88 -32.40 6.23
C HIS A 133 -8.93 -33.52 6.22
N HIS A 134 -8.99 -34.31 5.14
CA HIS A 134 -9.72 -35.59 5.17
C HIS A 134 -8.80 -36.62 5.83
N GLN A 135 -8.92 -36.75 7.15
CA GLN A 135 -8.61 -37.99 7.86
C GLN A 135 -9.87 -38.86 7.83
N HIS A 136 -9.80 -39.97 7.09
CA HIS A 136 -10.38 -41.25 7.50
C HIS A 136 -9.60 -42.38 6.85
#